data_AF-I2NNT0-F1
#
_entry.id   AF-I2NNT0-F1
#
_cell.length_a   1.000
_cell.length_b   1.000
_cell.length_c   1.000
_cell.angle_alpha   90.00
_cell.angle_beta   90.00
_cell.angle_gamma   90.00
#
_symmetry.space_group_name_H-M   'P 1'
#
loop_
_entity.id
_entity.type
_entity.pdbx_description
1 polymer ?
#
loop_
_entity_poly.entity_id
_entity_poly.type
_entity_poly.pdbx_seq_one_letter_code
_entity_poly.pdbx_strand_id
1 'polypeptide(L)'
;MVVGYKRAQIVVAPIVEYIVDGQTYRNSLKYYRVVRATLPWKTNQVASDIDLMAQRITIHTNSTDSEGNLFQDAFPLGSTMTVWYNPACPKESYVERYGGLDRLFKRQMWIGIWMLILLPILAVVSITMGMKYK
;
A
#
# COMPACT_ATOMS: atom_id res chain seq x y z
N MET A 1 -1.33 11.38 -15.44
CA MET A 1 -1.68 10.14 -16.18
C MET A 1 -0.45 9.26 -16.32
N VAL A 2 -0.59 7.94 -16.25
CA VAL A 2 0.50 7.00 -16.50
C VAL A 2 0.80 6.95 -18.01
N VAL A 3 2.00 7.38 -18.40
CA VAL A 3 2.41 7.49 -19.82
C VAL A 3 3.42 6.42 -20.24
N GLY A 4 3.93 5.65 -19.29
CA GLY A 4 4.86 4.58 -19.60
C GLY A 4 5.44 3.96 -18.34
N TYR A 5 6.46 3.14 -18.52
CA TYR A 5 7.13 2.47 -17.42
C TYR A 5 8.64 2.55 -17.56
N LYS A 6 9.30 2.80 -16.43
CA LYS A 6 10.76 2.76 -16.36
C LYS A 6 11.19 1.38 -15.87
N ARG A 7 11.94 0.67 -16.71
CA ARG A 7 12.54 -0.61 -16.33
C ARG A 7 13.78 -0.33 -15.47
N ALA A 8 13.69 -0.57 -14.17
CA ALA A 8 14.79 -0.37 -13.24
C ALA A 8 15.08 -1.66 -12.48
N GLN A 9 16.10 -2.40 -12.94
CA GLN A 9 16.75 -3.61 -12.37
C GLN A 9 15.82 -4.75 -11.90
N ILE A 10 14.94 -4.49 -10.94
CA ILE A 10 14.09 -5.44 -10.25
C ILE A 10 12.59 -5.15 -10.48
N VAL A 11 12.23 -3.89 -10.82
CA VAL A 11 10.84 -3.40 -10.90
C VAL A 11 10.60 -2.56 -12.17
N VAL A 12 9.37 -2.64 -12.68
CA VAL A 12 8.85 -1.81 -13.77
C VAL A 12 7.96 -0.73 -13.15
N ALA A 13 8.56 0.40 -12.75
CA ALA A 13 7.81 1.46 -12.06
C ALA A 13 7.03 2.33 -13.07
N PRO A 14 5.76 2.70 -12.79
CA PRO A 14 4.99 3.58 -13.66
C PRO A 14 5.59 4.99 -13.68
N ILE A 15 5.59 5.59 -14.87
CA ILE A 15 5.94 6.98 -15.13
C ILE A 15 4.63 7.76 -15.26
N VAL A 16 4.45 8.74 -14.39
CA VAL A 16 3.31 9.64 -14.38
C VAL A 16 3.71 10.97 -15.01
N GLU A 17 2.89 11.43 -15.94
CA GLU A 17 2.97 12.74 -16.55
C GLU A 17 1.83 13.63 -16.04
N TYR A 18 2.13 14.91 -15.82
CA TYR A 18 1.18 15.93 -15.40
C TYR A 18 1.58 17.28 -15.99
N ILE A 19 0.60 18.18 -16.15
CA ILE A 19 0.80 19.49 -16.78
C ILE A 19 0.55 20.55 -15.72
N VAL A 20 1.48 21.49 -15.58
CA VAL A 20 1.37 22.66 -14.69
C VAL A 20 1.72 23.89 -15.53
N ASP A 21 0.81 24.87 -15.59
CA ASP A 21 1.00 26.13 -16.34
C ASP A 21 1.42 25.93 -17.82
N GLY A 22 0.87 24.91 -18.47
CA GLY A 22 1.19 24.56 -19.86
C GLY A 22 2.53 23.83 -20.05
N GLN A 23 3.27 23.58 -18.97
CA GLN A 23 4.52 22.82 -19.00
C GLN A 23 4.31 21.38 -18.53
N THR A 24 4.80 20.44 -19.33
CA THR A 24 4.68 19.01 -19.05
C THR A 24 5.81 18.53 -18.15
N TYR A 25 5.44 17.94 -17.02
CA TYR A 25 6.36 17.34 -16.06
C TYR A 25 6.16 15.83 -15.99
N ARG A 26 7.28 15.12 -15.84
CA ARG A 26 7.30 13.66 -15.72
C ARG A 26 7.95 13.27 -14.41
N ASN A 27 7.31 12.36 -13.70
CA ASN A 27 7.88 11.77 -12.51
C ASN A 27 7.56 10.27 -12.45
N SER A 28 8.37 9.49 -11.75
CA SER A 28 8.19 8.05 -11.61
C SER A 28 7.94 7.70 -10.15
N LEU A 29 7.10 6.69 -9.90
CA LEU A 29 6.90 6.16 -8.56
C LEU A 29 8.21 5.54 -8.02
N LYS A 30 8.77 6.11 -6.94
CA LYS A 30 10.07 5.70 -6.37
C LYS A 30 9.89 4.83 -5.13
N TYR A 31 10.39 3.60 -5.12
CA TYR A 31 10.36 2.71 -3.96
C TYR A 31 11.57 2.85 -3.05
N TYR A 32 11.37 2.78 -1.73
CA TYR A 32 12.47 2.83 -0.77
C TYR A 32 13.29 1.54 -0.77
N ARG A 33 12.62 0.39 -0.77
CA ARG A 33 13.27 -0.92 -0.78
C ARG A 33 12.46 -1.92 -1.58
N VAL A 34 13.14 -2.56 -2.54
CA VAL A 34 12.60 -3.69 -3.30
C VAL A 34 13.43 -4.92 -2.97
N VAL A 35 12.77 -6.00 -2.54
CA VAL A 35 13.40 -7.29 -2.30
C VAL A 35 12.81 -8.32 -3.26
N ARG A 36 13.67 -9.08 -3.94
CA ARG A 36 13.26 -10.24 -4.74
C ARG A 36 13.50 -11.51 -3.92
N ALA A 37 12.46 -12.32 -3.74
CA ALA A 37 12.55 -13.62 -3.07
C ALA A 37 12.11 -14.73 -4.03
N THR A 38 13.01 -15.66 -4.37
CA THR A 38 12.65 -16.81 -5.22
C THR A 38 12.29 -17.98 -4.30
N LEU A 39 11.06 -18.50 -4.39
CA LEU A 39 10.55 -19.54 -3.50
C LEU A 39 10.03 -20.73 -4.31
N PRO A 40 10.85 -21.77 -4.55
CA PRO A 40 10.55 -22.86 -5.50
C PRO A 40 9.21 -23.57 -5.27
N TRP A 41 8.67 -23.48 -4.06
CA TRP A 41 7.54 -24.27 -3.58
C TRP A 41 6.24 -23.46 -3.37
N LYS A 42 6.25 -22.14 -3.61
CA LYS A 42 5.11 -21.25 -3.31
C LYS A 42 4.39 -20.79 -4.58
N THR A 43 3.29 -21.47 -4.94
CA THR A 43 2.40 -21.08 -6.05
C THR A 43 1.91 -19.63 -5.91
N ASN A 44 1.96 -18.88 -7.04
CA ASN A 44 1.31 -17.65 -7.55
C ASN A 44 0.55 -16.65 -6.64
N GLN A 45 0.43 -16.87 -5.32
CA GLN A 45 -0.22 -15.97 -4.36
C GLN A 45 0.50 -14.62 -4.20
N VAL A 46 1.62 -14.43 -4.89
CA VAL A 46 2.49 -13.29 -4.67
C VAL A 46 2.19 -12.13 -5.62
N ALA A 47 1.51 -12.35 -6.75
CA ALA A 47 1.16 -11.23 -7.62
C ALA A 47 -0.03 -10.39 -7.11
N SER A 48 -0.99 -11.02 -6.43
CA SER A 48 -2.23 -10.36 -6.01
C SER A 48 -2.19 -9.72 -4.62
N ASP A 49 -1.31 -10.18 -3.71
CA ASP A 49 -1.22 -9.68 -2.33
C ASP A 49 -0.08 -8.65 -2.12
N ILE A 50 0.65 -8.28 -3.19
CA ILE A 50 1.63 -7.20 -3.08
C ILE A 50 0.89 -5.87 -3.11
N ASP A 51 0.94 -5.15 -1.99
CA ASP A 51 0.61 -3.73 -1.97
C ASP A 51 1.65 -2.93 -2.76
N LEU A 52 1.36 -2.67 -4.03
CA LEU A 52 2.23 -1.92 -4.94
C LEU A 52 2.35 -0.44 -4.56
N MET A 53 1.49 0.06 -3.68
CA MET A 53 1.57 1.41 -3.12
C MET A 53 2.43 1.48 -1.86
N ALA A 54 2.78 0.34 -1.27
CA ALA A 54 3.61 0.27 -0.08
C ALA A 54 5.02 0.84 -0.32
N GLN A 55 5.62 1.35 0.75
CA GLN A 55 6.98 1.88 0.74
C GLN A 55 8.04 0.78 0.46
N ARG A 56 7.77 -0.44 0.94
CA ARG A 56 8.62 -1.62 0.74
C ARG A 56 7.86 -2.65 -0.08
N ILE A 57 8.44 -3.05 -1.20
CA ILE A 57 7.90 -4.11 -2.05
C ILE A 57 8.74 -5.38 -1.87
N THR A 58 8.07 -6.51 -1.69
CA THR A 58 8.70 -7.83 -1.71
C THR A 58 8.11 -8.65 -2.85
N ILE A 59 8.80 -8.69 -3.98
CA ILE A 59 8.40 -9.46 -5.14
C ILE A 59 8.87 -10.89 -4.93
N HIS A 60 7.95 -11.85 -4.98
CA HIS A 60 8.37 -13.25 -5.05
C HIS A 60 8.12 -13.75 -6.46
N THR A 61 9.11 -14.44 -7.02
CA THR A 61 9.09 -14.94 -8.39
C THR A 61 9.31 -16.44 -8.35
N ASN A 62 8.53 -17.18 -9.14
CA ASN A 62 8.83 -18.58 -9.44
C ASN A 62 9.21 -18.74 -10.91
N SER A 63 10.04 -19.74 -11.22
CA SER A 63 10.61 -19.89 -12.56
C SER A 63 9.63 -20.45 -13.59
N THR A 64 8.42 -20.84 -13.18
CA THR A 64 7.51 -21.63 -14.02
C THR A 64 6.41 -20.79 -14.68
N ASP A 65 6.03 -19.66 -14.08
CA ASP A 65 5.08 -18.71 -14.68
C ASP A 65 5.57 -17.28 -14.46
N SER A 66 6.05 -16.67 -15.53
CA SER A 66 6.29 -15.23 -15.59
C SER A 66 4.98 -14.54 -15.97
N GLU A 67 3.90 -14.81 -15.24
CA GLU A 67 2.61 -14.18 -15.51
C GLU A 67 2.69 -12.69 -15.15
N GLY A 68 2.55 -11.86 -16.18
CA GLY A 68 2.12 -10.48 -16.09
C GLY A 68 3.15 -9.49 -15.53
N ASN A 69 3.31 -8.36 -16.20
CA ASN A 69 3.94 -7.22 -15.57
C ASN A 69 2.98 -6.72 -14.48
N LEU A 70 3.08 -7.21 -13.23
CA LEU A 70 2.29 -6.82 -12.05
C LEU A 70 1.94 -5.32 -12.01
N PHE A 71 2.90 -4.48 -12.38
CA PHE A 71 2.77 -3.02 -12.39
C PHE A 71 1.93 -2.50 -13.55
N GLN A 72 1.96 -3.15 -14.71
CA GLN A 72 1.08 -2.84 -15.84
C GLN A 72 -0.35 -3.27 -15.56
N ASP A 73 -0.53 -4.41 -14.87
CA ASP A 73 -1.86 -4.91 -14.50
C ASP A 73 -2.51 -4.01 -13.45
N ALA A 74 -1.73 -3.54 -12.46
CA ALA A 74 -2.23 -2.65 -11.42
C ALA A 74 -2.34 -1.17 -11.86
N PHE A 75 -1.45 -0.70 -12.74
CA PHE A 75 -1.44 0.67 -13.23
C PHE A 75 -1.50 0.69 -14.76
N PRO A 76 -2.65 0.38 -15.38
CA PRO A 76 -2.73 0.32 -16.82
C PRO A 76 -2.31 1.66 -17.45
N LEU A 77 -1.80 1.59 -18.68
CA LEU A 77 -1.39 2.77 -19.42
C LEU A 77 -2.59 3.70 -19.54
N GLY A 78 -2.41 4.98 -19.22
CA GLY A 78 -3.48 5.96 -19.21
C GLY A 78 -4.31 6.03 -17.93
N SER A 79 -4.02 5.21 -16.93
CA SER A 79 -4.63 5.37 -15.61
C SER A 79 -4.29 6.73 -14.98
N THR A 80 -5.24 7.26 -14.22
CA THR A 80 -5.06 8.49 -13.44
C THR A 80 -4.44 8.14 -12.09
N MET A 81 -3.47 8.94 -11.66
CA MET A 81 -2.79 8.76 -10.40
C MET A 81 -2.62 10.15 -9.76
N THR A 82 -2.92 10.26 -8.46
CA THR A 82 -2.77 11.53 -7.75
C THR A 82 -1.28 11.84 -7.60
N VAL A 83 -0.90 13.04 -8.02
CA VAL A 83 0.46 13.56 -7.88
C VAL A 83 0.39 14.91 -7.18
N TRP A 84 1.12 15.01 -6.09
CA TRP A 84 1.33 16.23 -5.35
C TRP A 84 2.61 16.88 -5.84
N TYR A 85 2.58 18.18 -6.12
CA TYR A 85 3.76 18.93 -6.56
C TYR A 85 3.94 20.17 -5.70
N ASN A 86 5.17 20.64 -5.59
CA ASN A 86 5.48 21.89 -4.93
C ASN A 86 5.10 23.07 -5.86
N PRO A 87 4.18 23.97 -5.48
CA PRO A 87 3.78 25.09 -6.33
C PRO A 87 4.94 26.08 -6.60
N ALA A 88 5.94 26.16 -5.71
CA ALA A 88 7.12 27.01 -5.91
C ALA A 88 8.16 26.35 -6.84
N CYS A 89 8.17 25.01 -6.94
CA CYS A 89 9.08 24.26 -7.79
C CYS A 89 8.37 23.00 -8.33
N PRO A 90 7.62 23.11 -9.45
CA PRO A 90 6.82 22.01 -9.98
C PRO A 90 7.65 20.76 -10.31
N LYS A 91 8.96 20.89 -10.49
CA LYS A 91 9.87 19.75 -10.70
C LYS A 91 9.91 18.80 -9.50
N GLU A 92 9.67 19.30 -8.29
CA GLU A 92 9.54 18.48 -7.08
C GLU A 92 8.11 18.02 -6.93
N SER A 93 7.87 16.76 -7.32
CA SER A 93 6.59 16.12 -7.11
C SER A 93 6.70 14.75 -6.48
N TYR A 94 5.59 14.32 -5.90
CA TYR A 94 5.42 13.10 -5.15
C TYR A 94 4.12 12.45 -5.60
N VAL A 95 4.21 11.18 -5.97
CA VAL A 95 3.04 10.40 -6.31
C VAL A 95 2.41 9.91 -5.02
N GLU A 96 1.09 10.07 -4.89
CA GLU A 96 0.36 9.62 -3.71
C GLU A 96 0.52 8.10 -3.53
N ARG A 97 0.64 7.70 -2.26
CA ARG A 97 0.78 6.31 -1.84
C ARG A 97 -0.33 5.97 -0.87
N TYR A 98 -0.86 4.76 -0.98
CA TYR A 98 -1.67 4.18 0.07
C TYR A 98 -0.80 3.96 1.31
N GLY A 99 -1.23 4.47 2.47
CA GLY A 99 -0.42 4.51 3.68
C GLY A 99 -0.05 3.14 4.26
N GLY A 100 -0.58 2.02 3.71
CA GLY A 100 -0.28 0.64 4.13
C GLY A 100 -0.61 0.32 5.60
N LEU A 101 -1.12 1.29 6.35
CA LEU A 101 -1.44 1.18 7.77
C LEU A 101 -2.90 0.76 7.98
N ASP A 102 -3.70 0.66 6.91
CA ASP A 102 -5.13 0.40 7.00
C ASP A 102 -5.42 -0.95 7.69
N ARG A 103 -4.60 -1.98 7.43
CA ARG A 103 -4.78 -3.29 8.06
C ARG A 103 -4.49 -3.27 9.56
N LEU A 104 -3.42 -2.59 9.97
CA LEU A 104 -3.07 -2.41 11.38
C LEU A 104 -4.12 -1.54 12.08
N PHE A 105 -4.54 -0.46 11.42
CA PHE A 105 -5.53 0.48 11.93
C PHE A 105 -6.91 -0.17 12.08
N LYS A 106 -7.39 -0.89 11.06
CA LYS A 106 -8.62 -1.69 11.14
C LYS A 106 -8.56 -2.69 12.29
N ARG A 107 -7.45 -3.42 12.44
CA ARG A 107 -7.28 -4.37 13.55
C ARG A 107 -7.34 -3.67 14.91
N GLN A 108 -6.65 -2.55 15.06
CA GLN A 108 -6.66 -1.79 16.31
C GLN A 108 -8.04 -1.21 16.62
N MET A 109 -8.76 -0.77 15.59
CA MET A 109 -10.13 -0.26 15.70
C MET A 109 -11.08 -1.36 16.20
N TRP A 110 -10.99 -2.58 15.66
CA TRP A 110 -11.77 -3.73 16.14
C TRP A 110 -11.47 -4.06 17.61
N ILE A 111 -10.19 -4.08 18.01
CA ILE A 111 -9.80 -4.30 19.40
C ILE A 111 -10.39 -3.22 20.31
N GLY A 112 -10.34 -1.96 19.88
CA GLY A 112 -10.93 -0.83 20.61
C GLY A 112 -12.43 -0.99 20.84
N ILE A 113 -13.18 -1.39 19.80
CA ILE A 113 -14.62 -1.62 19.89
C ILE A 113 -14.93 -2.73 20.90
N TRP A 114 -14.22 -3.86 20.85
CA TRP A 114 -14.40 -4.96 21.79
C TRP A 114 -14.12 -4.53 23.24
N MET A 115 -13.03 -3.80 23.46
CA MET A 115 -12.67 -3.28 24.79
C MET A 115 -13.75 -2.36 25.35
N LEU A 116 -14.34 -1.49 24.51
CA LEU A 116 -15.36 -0.52 24.92
C LEU A 116 -16.68 -1.19 25.32
N ILE A 117 -16.96 -2.38 24.79
CA ILE A 117 -18.14 -3.20 25.16
C ILE A 117 -17.84 -4.08 26.38
N LEU A 118 -16.69 -4.74 26.42
CA LEU A 118 -16.34 -5.70 27.47
C LEU A 118 -16.03 -5.04 28.83
N LEU A 119 -15.32 -3.91 28.84
CA LEU A 119 -14.95 -3.19 30.06
C LEU A 119 -16.15 -2.80 30.94
N PRO A 120 -17.23 -2.17 30.42
CA PRO A 120 -18.36 -1.80 31.26
C PRO A 120 -19.13 -3.01 31.78
N ILE A 121 -19.25 -4.09 30.98
CA ILE A 121 -19.90 -5.34 31.41
C ILE A 121 -19.13 -5.95 32.57
N LEU A 122 -17.80 -6.06 32.44
CA LEU A 122 -16.92 -6.55 33.50
C LEU A 122 -17.03 -5.68 34.76
N ALA A 123 -17.02 -4.35 34.62
CA ALA A 123 -17.16 -3.44 35.76
C ALA A 123 -18.49 -3.65 36.50
N VAL A 124 -19.62 -3.77 35.79
CA VAL A 124 -20.93 -4.04 36.40
C VAL A 124 -20.96 -5.40 37.09
N VAL A 125 -20.39 -6.45 36.47
CA VAL A 125 -20.29 -7.78 37.09
C VAL A 125 -19.43 -7.74 38.35
N SER A 126 -18.29 -7.05 38.34
CA SER A 126 -17.42 -6.92 39.51
C SER A 126 -18.10 -6.16 40.65
N ILE A 127 -18.84 -5.09 40.35
CA ILE A 127 -19.60 -4.33 41.36
C ILE A 127 -20.73 -5.18 41.94
N THR A 128 -21.51 -5.85 41.11
CA THR A 128 -22.62 -6.70 41.56
C THR A 128 -22.15 -7.90 42.37
N MET A 129 -21.07 -8.58 41.96
CA MET A 129 -20.43 -9.63 42.75
C MET A 129 -19.89 -9.06 44.07
N GLY A 130 -19.17 -7.94 44.05
CA GLY A 130 -18.61 -7.29 45.24
C GLY A 130 -19.68 -6.84 46.25
N MET A 131 -20.88 -6.48 45.80
CA MET A 131 -22.04 -6.18 46.64
C MET A 131 -22.71 -7.43 47.23
N LYS A 132 -22.56 -8.60 46.59
CA LYS A 132 -23.22 -9.85 47.00
C LYS A 132 -22.46 -10.62 48.08
N TYR A 133 -21.16 -10.35 48.23
CA TYR A 133 -20.26 -11.00 49.20
C TYR A 133 -19.88 -10.09 50.39
N LYS A 134 -20.58 -8.98 50.56
CA LYS A 134 -20.43 -8.02 51.66
C LYS A 134 -21.69 -8.02 52.51
#